data_AF-A0A849SWI5-F1
#
_entry.id   AF-A0A849SWI5-F1
#
_cell.length_a   1.000
_cell.length_b   1.000
_cell.length_c   1.000
_cell.angle_alpha   90.00
_cell.angle_beta   90.00
_cell.angle_gamma   90.00
#
_symmetry.space_group_name_H-M   'P 1'
#
loop_
_entity.id
_entity.type
_entity.pdbx_description
1 polymer ?
#
loop_
_entity_poly.entity_id
_entity_poly.type
_entity_poly.pdbx_seq_one_letter_code
_entity_poly.pdbx_strand_id
1 'polypeptide(L)'
;MAQQNFPNELGCVNSFTVKAMLWLNGLAHIIIGLALAVTVIMFTWLFFQDIQKAIYASNLVHGFLHALGTLMLLWTISALIMAEVRYLQGCKLEVDTFIEVGMVVMLRKLIVLPVQDASPNWGELMMWVGAAFMLGIMFAVVRWGQRLGESRRTRSSDKNKE
;
A
#
# COMPACT_ATOMS: atom_id res chain seq x y z
N MET A 1 19.89 38.87 -9.44
CA MET A 1 18.66 39.59 -9.03
C MET A 1 17.56 39.22 -10.01
N ALA A 2 16.63 38.35 -9.62
CA ALA A 2 15.43 38.03 -10.40
C ALA A 2 14.31 37.73 -9.40
N GLN A 3 13.77 38.82 -8.83
CA GLN A 3 12.62 38.81 -7.94
C GLN A 3 11.39 38.65 -8.83
N GLN A 4 10.89 37.41 -8.96
CA GLN A 4 9.61 37.16 -9.61
C GLN A 4 8.50 37.70 -8.71
N ASN A 5 8.02 38.89 -9.06
CA ASN A 5 6.81 39.52 -8.55
C ASN A 5 5.62 38.55 -8.74
N PHE A 6 5.27 37.81 -7.70
CA PHE A 6 3.94 37.20 -7.59
C PHE A 6 2.94 38.32 -7.24
N PRO A 7 1.85 38.51 -8.01
CA PRO A 7 0.86 39.54 -7.72
C PRO A 7 0.18 39.28 -6.37
N ASN A 8 0.20 40.27 -5.49
CA ASN A 8 -0.25 40.24 -4.09
C ASN A 8 -1.78 40.06 -3.90
N GLU A 9 -2.56 39.95 -4.98
CA GLU A 9 -4.01 39.80 -4.95
C GLU A 9 -4.45 38.34 -4.69
N LEU A 10 -3.58 37.36 -4.91
CA LEU A 10 -3.89 35.92 -4.77
C LEU A 10 -3.41 35.30 -3.44
N GLY A 11 -2.80 36.08 -2.54
CA GLY A 11 -2.30 35.59 -1.26
C GLY A 11 -3.40 35.07 -0.32
N CYS A 12 -4.54 35.76 -0.30
CA CYS A 12 -5.71 35.35 0.50
C CYS A 12 -6.29 34.02 -0.02
N VAL A 13 -6.48 33.90 -1.33
CA VAL A 13 -6.99 32.69 -1.98
C VAL A 13 -6.04 31.52 -1.76
N ASN A 14 -4.73 31.71 -1.94
CA ASN A 14 -3.73 30.68 -1.71
C ASN A 14 -3.77 30.15 -0.27
N SER A 15 -3.85 31.05 0.72
CA SER A 15 -3.94 30.64 2.13
C SER A 15 -5.22 29.85 2.45
N PHE A 16 -6.35 30.23 1.85
CA PHE A 16 -7.61 29.51 1.98
C PHE A 16 -7.54 28.14 1.31
N THR A 17 -7.01 28.05 0.09
CA THR A 17 -6.83 26.79 -0.65
C THR A 17 -5.93 25.82 0.11
N VAL A 18 -4.80 26.29 0.65
CA VAL A 18 -3.89 25.44 1.44
C VAL A 18 -4.57 24.96 2.72
N LYS A 19 -5.30 25.82 3.43
CA LYS A 19 -6.03 25.44 4.65
C LYS A 19 -7.15 24.44 4.36
N ALA A 20 -7.88 24.64 3.26
CA ALA A 20 -8.89 23.69 2.80
C ALA A 20 -8.29 22.34 2.41
N MET A 21 -7.16 22.34 1.71
CA MET A 21 -6.45 21.11 1.30
C MET A 21 -5.95 20.32 2.52
N LEU A 22 -5.43 20.99 3.54
CA LEU A 22 -5.02 20.34 4.80
C LEU A 22 -6.22 19.76 5.56
N TRP A 23 -7.33 20.49 5.64
CA TRP A 23 -8.53 20.03 6.33
C TRP A 23 -9.18 18.83 5.63
N LEU A 24 -9.29 18.90 4.30
CA LEU A 24 -9.83 17.82 3.47
C LEU A 24 -8.92 16.59 3.55
N ASN A 25 -7.60 16.76 3.53
CA ASN A 25 -6.68 15.64 3.70
C ASN A 25 -6.85 14.97 5.07
N GLY A 26 -6.95 15.74 6.16
CA GLY A 26 -7.24 15.20 7.48
C GLY A 26 -8.56 14.42 7.55
N LEU A 27 -9.62 14.96 6.94
CA LEU A 27 -10.92 14.29 6.87
C LEU A 27 -10.87 13.00 6.05
N ALA A 28 -10.21 13.02 4.90
CA ALA A 28 -10.04 11.85 4.04
C ALA A 28 -9.38 10.70 4.80
N HIS A 29 -8.31 11.00 5.54
CA HIS A 29 -7.59 10.06 6.38
C HIS A 29 -8.46 9.46 7.50
N ILE A 30 -9.26 10.27 8.19
CA ILE A 30 -10.23 9.76 9.18
C ILE A 30 -11.23 8.79 8.55
N ILE A 31 -11.78 9.13 7.38
CA ILE A 31 -12.72 8.25 6.65
C ILE A 31 -12.02 6.96 6.23
N ILE A 32 -10.80 7.03 5.71
CA ILE A 32 -10.01 5.86 5.30
C ILE A 32 -9.74 4.96 6.51
N GLY A 33 -9.29 5.51 7.64
CA GLY A 33 -9.06 4.75 8.86
C GLY A 33 -10.32 4.05 9.36
N LEU A 34 -11.47 4.73 9.33
CA LEU A 34 -12.76 4.12 9.68
C LEU A 34 -13.14 2.99 8.72
N ALA A 35 -12.97 3.21 7.41
CA ALA A 35 -13.26 2.21 6.38
C ALA A 35 -12.36 0.97 6.54
N LEU A 36 -11.07 1.15 6.82
CA LEU A 36 -10.13 0.05 7.10
C LEU A 36 -10.55 -0.74 8.34
N ALA A 37 -10.98 -0.06 9.42
CA ALA A 37 -11.47 -0.73 10.62
C ALA A 37 -12.70 -1.61 10.37
N VAL A 38 -13.70 -1.10 9.63
CA VAL A 38 -14.88 -1.89 9.23
C VAL A 38 -14.47 -3.06 8.34
N THR A 39 -13.53 -2.83 7.44
CA THR A 39 -12.99 -3.84 6.52
C THR A 39 -12.34 -5.00 7.30
N VAL A 40 -11.56 -4.73 8.35
CA VAL A 40 -10.99 -5.79 9.21
C VAL A 40 -12.07 -6.66 9.82
N ILE A 41 -13.15 -6.07 10.34
CA ILE A 41 -14.26 -6.80 10.94
C ILE A 41 -14.93 -7.72 9.89
N MET A 42 -15.23 -7.18 8.71
CA MET A 42 -15.83 -7.95 7.61
C MET A 42 -14.93 -9.11 7.14
N PHE A 43 -13.64 -8.87 6.94
CA PHE A 43 -12.70 -9.90 6.50
C PHE A 43 -12.43 -10.95 7.58
N THR A 44 -12.44 -10.57 8.85
CA THR A 44 -12.36 -11.52 9.97
C THR A 44 -13.55 -12.47 9.94
N TRP A 45 -14.76 -11.94 9.73
CA TRP A 45 -15.95 -12.78 9.56
C TRP A 45 -15.83 -13.72 8.35
N LEU A 46 -15.36 -13.20 7.22
CA LEU A 46 -15.15 -13.98 6.00
C LEU A 46 -14.14 -15.12 6.21
N PHE A 47 -13.08 -14.87 6.97
CA PHE A 47 -12.09 -15.89 7.34
C PHE A 47 -12.72 -17.05 8.14
N PHE A 48 -13.60 -16.76 9.11
CA PHE A 48 -14.32 -17.82 9.84
C PHE A 48 -15.20 -18.66 8.91
N GLN A 49 -15.88 -18.03 7.95
CA GLN A 49 -16.67 -18.76 6.96
C GLN A 49 -15.79 -19.64 6.06
N ASP A 50 -14.61 -19.16 5.67
CA ASP A 50 -13.67 -19.93 4.86
C ASP A 50 -13.16 -21.18 5.60
N ILE A 51 -12.86 -21.05 6.89
CA ILE A 51 -12.48 -22.19 7.74
C ILE A 51 -13.61 -23.22 7.80
N GLN A 52 -14.86 -22.77 8.04
CA GLN A 52 -15.99 -23.68 8.09
C GLN A 52 -16.15 -24.43 6.76
N LYS A 53 -16.14 -23.72 5.62
CA LYS A 53 -16.25 -24.32 4.28
C LYS A 53 -15.13 -25.34 4.02
N ALA A 54 -13.90 -25.04 4.43
CA ALA A 54 -12.75 -25.95 4.29
C ALA A 54 -12.97 -27.29 5.01
N ILE A 55 -13.56 -27.25 6.21
CA ILE A 55 -13.85 -28.45 7.01
C ILE A 55 -14.96 -29.29 6.36
N TYR A 56 -16.02 -28.64 5.86
CA TYR A 56 -17.15 -29.35 5.24
C TYR A 56 -16.85 -29.94 3.86
N ALA A 57 -15.97 -29.31 3.07
CA ALA A 57 -15.73 -29.71 1.68
C ALA A 57 -14.75 -30.90 1.50
N SER A 58 -14.16 -31.43 2.59
CA SER A 58 -13.14 -32.52 2.57
C SER A 58 -11.89 -32.26 1.70
N ASN A 59 -11.77 -31.09 1.06
CA ASN A 59 -10.59 -30.63 0.34
C ASN A 59 -9.82 -29.62 1.19
N LEU A 60 -9.06 -30.15 2.16
CA LEU A 60 -8.32 -29.36 3.14
C LEU A 60 -7.28 -28.44 2.48
N VAL A 61 -6.67 -28.87 1.37
CA VAL A 61 -5.65 -28.07 0.66
C VAL A 61 -6.27 -26.85 0.00
N HIS A 62 -7.40 -27.01 -0.70
CA HIS A 62 -8.11 -25.90 -1.31
C HIS A 62 -8.62 -24.91 -0.25
N GLY A 63 -9.21 -25.42 0.82
CA GLY A 63 -9.67 -24.60 1.94
C GLY A 63 -8.54 -23.86 2.66
N PHE A 64 -7.39 -24.52 2.87
CA PHE A 64 -6.21 -23.92 3.49
C PHE A 64 -5.62 -22.79 2.63
N LEU A 65 -5.42 -23.02 1.34
CA LEU A 65 -4.88 -21.98 0.44
C LEU A 65 -5.83 -20.79 0.29
N HIS A 66 -7.14 -21.05 0.28
CA HIS A 66 -8.15 -19.98 0.30
C HIS A 66 -8.09 -19.17 1.60
N ALA A 67 -8.08 -19.84 2.75
CA ALA A 67 -8.00 -19.20 4.06
C ALA A 67 -6.69 -18.42 4.26
N LEU A 68 -5.55 -18.96 3.78
CA LEU A 68 -4.28 -18.23 3.73
C LEU A 68 -4.38 -16.97 2.87
N GLY A 69 -5.05 -17.06 1.72
CA GLY A 69 -5.31 -15.91 0.87
C GLY A 69 -6.12 -14.83 1.61
N THR A 70 -7.11 -15.22 2.42
CA THR A 70 -7.88 -14.29 3.25
C THR A 70 -7.01 -13.71 4.39
N LEU A 71 -6.16 -14.50 5.06
CA LEU A 71 -5.23 -14.00 6.08
C LEU A 71 -4.22 -12.98 5.55
N MET A 72 -3.72 -13.16 4.33
CA MET A 72 -2.86 -12.17 3.67
C MET A 72 -3.57 -10.84 3.47
N LEU A 73 -4.89 -10.84 3.21
CA LEU A 73 -5.67 -9.60 3.16
C LEU A 73 -5.77 -8.95 4.54
N LEU A 74 -6.06 -9.72 5.60
CA LEU A 74 -6.09 -9.18 6.96
C LEU A 74 -4.74 -8.54 7.34
N TRP A 75 -3.62 -9.20 6.99
CA TRP A 75 -2.30 -8.63 7.17
C TRP A 75 -2.14 -7.31 6.44
N THR A 76 -2.49 -7.25 5.15
CA THR A 76 -2.35 -6.00 4.36
C THR A 76 -3.18 -4.86 4.92
N ILE A 77 -4.41 -5.14 5.37
CA ILE A 77 -5.27 -4.12 5.99
C ILE A 77 -4.67 -3.66 7.32
N SER A 78 -4.10 -4.57 8.11
CA SER A 78 -3.38 -4.21 9.34
C SER A 78 -2.19 -3.29 9.07
N ALA A 79 -1.40 -3.58 8.04
CA ALA A 79 -0.29 -2.71 7.61
C ALA A 79 -0.77 -1.33 7.14
N LEU A 80 -1.90 -1.26 6.43
CA LEU A 80 -2.53 0.01 6.02
C LEU A 80 -3.06 0.81 7.22
N ILE A 81 -3.67 0.14 8.21
CA ILE A 81 -4.09 0.80 9.45
C ILE A 81 -2.88 1.36 10.18
N MET A 82 -1.77 0.64 10.23
CA MET A 82 -0.54 1.14 10.85
C MET A 82 0.02 2.36 10.11
N ALA A 83 -0.02 2.36 8.77
CA ALA A 83 0.34 3.53 7.98
C ALA A 83 -0.56 4.73 8.29
N GLU A 84 -1.87 4.50 8.44
CA GLU A 84 -2.86 5.51 8.76
C GLU A 84 -2.68 6.09 10.17
N VAL A 85 -2.46 5.24 11.18
CA VAL A 85 -2.15 5.66 12.56
C VAL A 85 -0.88 6.51 12.58
N ARG A 86 0.17 6.08 11.86
CA ARG A 86 1.44 6.81 11.77
C ARG A 86 1.25 8.18 11.10
N TYR A 87 0.39 8.27 10.10
CA TYR A 87 0.03 9.55 9.49
C TYR A 87 -0.68 10.48 10.48
N LEU A 88 -1.66 9.96 11.23
CA LEU A 88 -2.37 10.73 12.26
C LEU A 88 -1.46 11.19 13.41
N GLN A 89 -0.39 10.44 13.70
CA GLN A 89 0.66 10.82 14.65
C GLN A 89 1.61 11.92 14.12
N GLY A 90 1.39 12.42 12.91
CA GLY A 90 2.19 13.48 12.29
C GLY A 90 3.47 12.98 11.60
N CYS A 91 3.69 11.67 11.52
CA CYS A 91 4.77 11.10 10.73
C CYS A 91 4.40 11.07 9.24
N LYS A 92 5.40 11.14 8.36
CA LYS A 92 5.18 11.06 6.91
C LYS A 92 4.74 9.65 6.52
N LEU A 93 3.83 9.54 5.55
CA LEU A 93 3.49 8.27 4.92
C LEU A 93 4.70 7.78 4.11
N GLU A 94 5.29 6.68 4.56
CA GLU A 94 6.38 6.03 3.84
C GLU A 94 5.83 5.23 2.67
N VAL A 95 6.34 5.53 1.46
CA VAL A 95 5.99 4.82 0.23
C VAL A 95 6.32 3.33 0.35
N ASP A 96 7.30 2.98 1.19
CA ASP A 96 7.71 1.60 1.45
C ASP A 96 6.56 0.72 1.94
N THR A 97 5.70 1.22 2.84
CA THR A 97 4.54 0.46 3.35
C THR A 97 3.51 0.21 2.26
N PHE A 98 3.31 1.16 1.34
CA PHE A 98 2.41 0.96 0.20
C PHE A 98 2.93 -0.11 -0.76
N ILE A 99 4.24 -0.13 -1.02
CA ILE A 99 4.83 -1.13 -1.90
C ILE A 99 4.81 -2.52 -1.25
N GLU A 100 5.08 -2.60 0.04
CA GLU A 100 4.96 -3.84 0.82
C GLU A 100 3.56 -4.43 0.68
N VAL A 101 2.52 -3.62 0.93
CA VAL A 101 1.13 -4.03 0.79
C VAL A 101 0.81 -4.47 -0.65
N GLY A 102 1.24 -3.70 -1.65
CA GLY A 102 1.03 -4.03 -3.06
C GLY A 102 1.68 -5.35 -3.47
N MET A 103 2.90 -5.61 -3.00
CA MET A 103 3.61 -6.87 -3.22
C MET A 103 2.86 -8.05 -2.59
N VAL A 104 2.40 -7.92 -1.34
CA VAL A 104 1.65 -9.00 -0.65
C VAL A 104 0.34 -9.32 -1.36
N VAL A 105 -0.41 -8.31 -1.82
CA VAL A 105 -1.64 -8.51 -2.59
C VAL A 105 -1.36 -9.24 -3.91
N MET A 106 -0.24 -8.91 -4.56
CA MET A 106 0.14 -9.59 -5.80
C MET A 106 0.56 -11.04 -5.57
N LEU A 107 1.35 -11.30 -4.52
CA LEU A 107 1.73 -12.65 -4.10
C LEU A 107 0.50 -13.50 -3.79
N ARG A 108 -0.51 -12.94 -3.12
CA ARG A 108 -1.79 -13.63 -2.88
C ARG A 108 -2.42 -14.14 -4.17
N LYS A 109 -2.45 -13.32 -5.24
CA LYS A 109 -3.01 -13.72 -6.52
C LYS A 109 -2.25 -14.91 -7.12
N LEU A 110 -0.92 -14.88 -7.08
CA LEU A 110 -0.08 -15.99 -7.56
C LEU A 110 -0.27 -17.29 -6.79
N ILE A 111 -0.46 -17.22 -5.47
CA ILE A 111 -0.68 -18.40 -4.62
C ILE A 111 -2.07 -19.00 -4.84
N VAL A 112 -3.08 -18.15 -5.05
CA VAL A 112 -4.49 -18.56 -5.13
C VAL A 112 -4.92 -18.98 -6.54
N LEU A 113 -4.24 -18.52 -7.59
CA LEU A 113 -4.51 -18.92 -8.99
C LEU A 113 -4.45 -20.44 -9.24
N PRO A 114 -3.33 -21.15 -8.93
CA PRO A 114 -3.19 -22.57 -9.29
C PRO A 114 -4.14 -23.48 -8.52
N VAL A 115 -4.73 -23.02 -7.41
CA VAL A 115 -5.67 -23.83 -6.62
C VAL A 115 -7.10 -23.74 -7.14
N GLN A 116 -7.48 -22.67 -7.85
CA GLN A 116 -8.83 -22.50 -8.39
C GLN A 116 -9.00 -23.16 -9.77
N ASP A 117 -7.95 -23.15 -10.59
CA ASP A 117 -8.01 -23.66 -11.96
C ASP A 117 -7.18 -24.93 -12.10
N ALA A 118 -7.84 -26.10 -12.17
CA ALA A 118 -7.19 -27.38 -12.40
C ALA A 118 -6.56 -27.50 -13.82
N SER A 119 -6.81 -26.54 -14.72
CA SER A 119 -6.13 -26.39 -16.00
C SER A 119 -5.77 -24.92 -16.27
N PRO A 120 -4.71 -24.38 -15.64
CA PRO A 120 -4.32 -23.00 -15.87
C PRO A 120 -3.94 -22.80 -17.34
N ASN A 121 -4.56 -21.83 -18.00
CA ASN A 121 -4.09 -21.39 -19.31
C ASN A 121 -2.70 -20.77 -19.11
N TRP A 122 -1.66 -21.37 -19.69
CA TRP A 122 -0.27 -20.91 -19.55
C TRP A 122 -0.10 -19.42 -19.86
N GLY A 123 -0.93 -18.86 -20.75
CA GLY A 123 -0.93 -17.43 -21.06
C GLY A 123 -1.34 -16.54 -19.87
N GLU A 124 -2.33 -16.95 -19.08
CA GLU A 124 -2.80 -16.19 -17.93
C GLU A 124 -1.77 -16.24 -16.78
N LEU A 125 -1.21 -17.42 -16.51
CA LEU A 125 -0.16 -17.56 -15.50
C LEU A 125 1.05 -16.68 -15.84
N MET A 126 1.50 -16.68 -17.10
CA MET A 126 2.61 -15.84 -17.54
C MET A 126 2.30 -14.34 -17.45
N MET A 127 1.04 -13.94 -17.68
CA MET A 127 0.61 -12.55 -17.51
C MET A 127 0.71 -12.12 -16.03
N TRP A 128 0.20 -12.92 -15.10
CA TRP A 128 0.27 -12.61 -13.67
C TRP A 128 1.70 -12.64 -13.14
N VAL A 129 2.52 -13.59 -13.58
CA VAL A 129 3.96 -13.64 -13.24
C VAL A 129 4.68 -12.41 -13.80
N GLY A 130 4.41 -12.02 -15.06
CA GLY A 130 4.97 -10.83 -15.68
C GLY A 130 4.57 -9.55 -14.95
N ALA A 131 3.31 -9.42 -14.53
CA ALA A 131 2.84 -8.31 -13.72
C ALA A 131 3.54 -8.25 -12.35
N ALA A 132 3.74 -9.39 -11.68
CA ALA A 132 4.44 -9.45 -10.40
C ALA A 132 5.91 -9.06 -10.57
N PHE A 133 6.54 -9.52 -11.66
CA PHE A 133 7.90 -9.15 -12.00
C PHE A 133 8.07 -7.65 -12.25
N MET A 134 7.15 -7.04 -13.00
CA MET A 134 7.13 -5.59 -13.21
C MET A 134 6.95 -4.80 -11.91
N LEU A 135 6.10 -5.28 -11.00
CA LEU A 135 5.91 -4.66 -9.69
C LEU A 135 7.20 -4.77 -8.84
N GLY A 136 7.89 -5.91 -8.91
CA GLY A 136 9.22 -6.09 -8.31
C GLY A 136 10.28 -5.14 -8.88
N ILE A 137 10.28 -4.90 -10.20
CA ILE A 137 11.17 -3.91 -10.83
C ILE A 137 10.85 -2.50 -10.31
N MET A 138 9.58 -2.11 -10.27
CA MET A 138 9.15 -0.82 -9.74
C MET A 138 9.67 -0.63 -8.30
N PHE A 139 9.55 -1.66 -7.46
CA PHE A 139 10.09 -1.63 -6.11
C PHE A 139 11.62 -1.42 -6.10
N ALA A 140 12.35 -2.17 -6.93
CA ALA A 140 13.80 -2.02 -7.04
C ALA A 140 14.20 -0.58 -7.44
N VAL A 141 13.51 -0.01 -8.43
CA VAL A 141 13.74 1.37 -8.89
C VAL A 141 13.48 2.40 -7.79
N VAL A 142 12.34 2.31 -7.10
CA VAL A 142 12.00 3.21 -5.99
C VAL A 142 13.05 3.11 -4.89
N ARG A 143 13.44 1.88 -4.51
CA ARG A 143 14.43 1.63 -3.48
C ARG A 143 15.81 2.19 -3.86
N TRP A 144 16.21 2.06 -5.13
CA TRP A 144 17.45 2.66 -5.63
C TRP A 144 17.39 4.19 -5.61
N GLY A 145 16.27 4.78 -6.02
CA GLY A 145 16.06 6.23 -6.01
C GLY A 145 16.17 6.83 -4.61
N GLN A 146 15.59 6.16 -3.61
CA GLN A 146 15.70 6.59 -2.20
C GLN A 146 17.15 6.56 -1.69
N ARG A 147 17.91 5.48 -1.98
CA ARG A 147 19.33 5.35 -1.56
C ARG A 147 20.23 6.45 -2.14
N LEU A 148 19.96 6.85 -3.38
CA LEU A 148 20.70 7.94 -4.04
C LEU A 148 20.39 9.31 -3.40
N GLY A 149 19.17 9.52 -2.91
CA GLY A 149 18.75 10.74 -2.21
C GLY A 149 19.43 10.95 -0.86
N GLU A 150 19.60 9.89 -0.07
CA GLU A 150 20.29 9.96 1.23
C GLU A 150 21.78 10.30 1.08
N SER A 151 22.43 9.73 0.06
CA SER A 151 23.86 9.95 -0.22
C SER A 151 24.20 11.40 -0.64
N ARG A 152 23.23 12.16 -1.18
CA ARG A 152 23.41 13.59 -1.50
C ARG A 152 23.32 14.50 -0.28
N ARG A 153 22.49 14.17 0.72
CA ARG A 153 22.33 15.02 1.91
C ARG A 153 23.56 15.00 2.81
N THR A 154 24.19 13.85 2.97
CA THR A 154 25.41 13.71 3.79
C THR A 154 26.60 14.49 3.21
N ARG A 155 26.76 14.48 1.88
CA ARG A 155 27.85 15.20 1.18
C ARG A 155 27.71 16.73 1.22
N SER A 156 26.49 17.24 1.34
CA SER A 156 26.21 18.68 1.46
C SER A 156 26.49 19.22 2.86
N SER A 157 26.33 18.39 3.90
CA SER A 157 26.62 18.79 5.27
C SER A 157 28.12 18.85 5.59
N ASP A 158 28.93 18.13 4.81
CA ASP A 158 30.39 18.13 4.95
C ASP A 158 31.01 19.38 4.31
N LYS A 159 30.49 19.77 3.13
CA LYS A 159 30.94 20.94 2.38
C LYS A 159 30.59 22.30 3.00
N ASN A 160 29.76 22.33 4.03
CA ASN A 160 29.36 23.55 4.74
C ASN A 160 30.09 23.70 6.08
N LYS A 161 31.06 22.81 6.36
CA LYS A 161 31.94 22.84 7.54
C LYS A 161 33.41 23.15 7.20
N GLU A 162 33.72 23.33 5.92
CA GLU A 162 35.00 23.85 5.42
C GLU A 162 34.83 25.32 5.00
#